data_AF-A0A9P8AYG3-F1
#
_entry.id   AF-A0A9P8AYG3-F1
#
_cell.length_a   1.000
_cell.length_b   1.000
_cell.length_c   1.000
_cell.angle_alpha   90.00
_cell.angle_beta   90.00
_cell.angle_gamma   90.00
#
_symmetry.space_group_name_H-M   'P 1'
#
loop_
_entity.id
_entity.type
_entity.pdbx_description
1 polymer ?
#
loop_
_entity_poly.entity_id
_entity_poly.type
_entity_poly.pdbx_seq_one_letter_code
_entity_poly.pdbx_strand_id
1 'polypeptide(L)'
;MSVSVLGTSRRASVLSFVNVHVRGYARKPEETSDPKKEAIRRAMYPSNLRNRATPTGGWRRDVGRALQHAIPSVPAHETIERAWLLHKRHVRKQRDAELARKFECMKQAMEELAEIDPHLYYEANKTVDSRERSCAEAEVAVSMKALELKALDARIHGLFPREMRIPTDTPSRNGWNHDWKPFPRPL
;
A
#
# COMPACT_ATOMS: atom_id res chain seq x y z
N MET A 1 -39.22 43.70 23.90
CA MET A 1 -40.05 42.48 23.85
C MET A 1 -39.19 41.32 24.31
N SER A 2 -39.34 40.99 25.59
CA SER A 2 -38.80 39.81 26.26
C SER A 2 -39.54 38.57 25.75
N VAL A 3 -38.87 37.44 25.50
CA VAL A 3 -39.25 36.11 26.04
C VAL A 3 -38.01 35.20 26.06
N SER A 4 -37.88 34.52 27.19
CA SER A 4 -36.77 33.73 27.68
C SER A 4 -36.83 32.25 27.28
N VAL A 5 -35.82 31.52 27.78
CA VAL A 5 -35.85 30.11 28.25
C VAL A 5 -35.35 29.02 27.29
N LEU A 6 -34.08 28.65 27.53
CA LEU A 6 -33.56 27.30 27.78
C LEU A 6 -34.32 26.11 27.18
N GLY A 7 -33.60 25.36 26.35
CA GLY A 7 -33.96 24.00 25.97
C GLY A 7 -32.75 23.16 25.62
N THR A 8 -31.80 22.98 26.55
CA THR A 8 -30.83 21.89 26.42
C THR A 8 -31.58 20.57 26.53
N SER A 9 -31.97 20.01 25.39
CA SER A 9 -32.48 18.65 25.30
C SER A 9 -31.33 17.69 25.63
N ARG A 10 -31.16 17.42 26.93
CA ARG A 10 -30.51 16.18 27.38
C ARG A 10 -31.42 15.05 26.92
N ARG A 11 -31.20 14.55 25.72
CA ARG A 11 -31.59 13.18 25.39
C ARG A 11 -30.75 12.32 26.31
N ALA A 12 -31.31 11.97 27.47
CA ALA A 12 -30.94 10.77 28.18
C ALA A 12 -31.13 9.64 27.17
N SER A 13 -30.05 9.26 26.49
CA SER A 13 -29.97 7.98 25.81
C SER A 13 -30.08 6.96 26.93
N VAL A 14 -31.30 6.53 27.21
CA VAL A 14 -31.56 5.28 27.89
C VAL A 14 -30.93 4.25 26.96
N LEU A 15 -29.68 3.89 27.23
CA LEU A 15 -29.07 2.72 26.64
C LEU A 15 -29.87 1.57 27.24
N SER A 16 -30.94 1.21 26.54
CA SER A 16 -31.55 -0.10 26.68
C SER A 16 -30.41 -1.08 26.46
N PHE A 17 -29.95 -1.68 27.55
CA PHE A 17 -29.12 -2.86 27.49
C PHE A 17 -29.98 -3.93 26.83
N VAL A 18 -29.94 -3.98 25.50
CA VAL A 18 -30.38 -5.16 24.78
C VAL A 18 -29.40 -6.24 25.21
N ASN A 19 -29.80 -7.01 26.22
CA ASN A 19 -29.18 -8.28 26.53
C ASN A 19 -29.40 -9.15 25.28
N VAL A 20 -28.47 -9.02 24.32
CA VAL A 20 -28.34 -9.94 23.21
C VAL A 20 -27.94 -11.26 23.84
N HIS A 21 -28.95 -12.03 24.21
CA HIS A 21 -28.79 -13.44 24.52
C HIS A 21 -28.32 -14.09 23.24
N VAL A 22 -27.00 -14.24 23.12
CA VAL A 22 -26.39 -15.07 22.09
C VAL A 22 -26.94 -16.47 22.33
N ARG A 23 -27.93 -16.88 21.51
CA ARG A 23 -28.50 -18.24 21.53
C ARG A 23 -27.38 -19.23 21.21
N GLY A 24 -26.78 -19.80 22.24
CA GLY A 24 -25.79 -20.87 22.13
C GLY A 24 -26.47 -22.21 21.89
N TYR A 25 -27.01 -22.45 20.69
CA TYR A 25 -27.31 -23.81 20.28
C TYR A 25 -26.03 -24.44 19.76
N ALA A 26 -25.61 -25.53 20.42
CA ALA A 26 -24.47 -26.40 20.11
C ALA A 26 -23.05 -25.87 20.43
N ARG A 27 -22.76 -25.47 21.68
CA ARG A 27 -21.37 -25.41 22.17
C ARG A 27 -21.13 -26.52 23.20
N LYS A 28 -20.28 -27.50 22.87
CA LYS A 28 -19.72 -28.42 23.87
C LYS A 28 -19.03 -27.56 24.94
N PRO A 29 -19.12 -27.91 26.24
CA PRO A 29 -18.37 -27.20 27.27
C PRO A 29 -16.88 -27.39 26.97
N GLU A 30 -16.23 -26.36 26.42
CA GLU A 30 -14.78 -26.42 26.21
C GLU A 30 -14.08 -26.32 27.56
N GLU A 31 -13.31 -27.35 27.88
CA GLU A 31 -12.18 -27.29 28.81
C GLU A 31 -11.39 -26.01 28.52
N THR A 32 -11.24 -25.16 29.56
CA THR A 32 -10.35 -23.98 29.62
C THR A 32 -9.83 -23.50 28.28
N SER A 33 -10.53 -22.58 27.62
CA SER A 33 -10.08 -22.02 26.34
C SER A 33 -8.63 -21.53 26.46
N ASP A 34 -7.77 -22.01 25.55
CA ASP A 34 -6.35 -21.71 25.55
C ASP A 34 -6.13 -20.19 25.67
N PRO A 35 -5.38 -19.71 26.69
CA PRO A 35 -5.15 -18.30 26.90
C PRO A 35 -4.56 -17.59 25.68
N LYS A 36 -3.80 -18.30 24.82
CA LYS A 36 -3.29 -17.75 23.55
C LYS A 36 -4.41 -17.51 22.54
N LYS A 37 -5.37 -18.44 22.41
CA LYS A 37 -6.53 -18.27 21.52
C LYS A 37 -7.41 -17.12 22.00
N GLU A 38 -7.58 -16.97 23.32
CA GLU A 38 -8.30 -15.83 23.90
C GLU A 38 -7.56 -14.50 23.69
N ALA A 39 -6.23 -14.49 23.83
CA ALA A 39 -5.43 -13.30 23.56
C ALA A 39 -5.51 -12.87 22.09
N ILE A 40 -5.41 -13.82 21.15
CA ILE A 40 -5.58 -13.56 19.72
C ILE A 40 -7.00 -13.07 19.41
N ARG A 41 -8.03 -13.69 20.01
CA ARG A 41 -9.42 -13.26 19.83
C ARG A 41 -9.65 -11.85 20.34
N ARG A 42 -9.10 -11.49 21.52
CA ARG A 42 -9.18 -10.13 22.08
C ARG A 42 -8.40 -9.10 21.27
N ALA A 43 -7.30 -9.51 20.63
CA ALA A 43 -6.51 -8.65 19.76
C ALA A 43 -7.22 -8.41 18.42
N MET A 44 -7.74 -9.45 17.77
CA MET A 44 -8.42 -9.33 16.48
C MET A 44 -9.81 -8.68 16.60
N TYR A 45 -10.53 -9.00 17.68
CA TYR A 45 -11.87 -8.52 17.96
C TYR A 45 -11.88 -7.80 19.32
N PRO A 46 -11.37 -6.56 19.38
CA PRO A 46 -11.40 -5.78 20.61
C PRO A 46 -12.84 -5.61 21.08
N SER A 47 -13.08 -5.75 22.38
CA SER A 47 -14.41 -5.54 22.95
C SER A 47 -14.91 -4.12 22.66
N ASN A 48 -16.13 -3.97 22.16
CA ASN A 48 -16.79 -2.67 21.95
C ASN A 48 -17.03 -1.88 23.25
N LEU A 49 -16.72 -2.47 24.40
CA LEU A 49 -16.77 -1.84 25.71
C LEU A 49 -15.66 -0.79 25.82
N ARG A 50 -16.05 0.48 25.75
CA ARG A 50 -15.20 1.69 25.87
C ARG A 50 -14.65 1.93 27.29
N ASN A 51 -14.33 0.87 28.03
CA ASN A 51 -13.89 0.97 29.43
C ASN A 51 -12.40 0.70 29.60
N ARG A 52 -11.75 0.04 28.62
CA ARG A 52 -10.31 -0.29 28.66
C ARG A 52 -9.66 0.00 27.32
N ALA A 53 -8.44 0.53 27.34
CA ALA A 53 -7.67 0.76 26.13
C ALA A 53 -7.39 -0.58 25.44
N THR A 54 -7.74 -0.69 24.17
CA THR A 54 -7.51 -1.90 23.39
C THR A 54 -6.18 -1.79 22.65
N PRO A 55 -5.35 -2.85 22.63
CA PRO A 55 -4.03 -2.80 21.99
C PRO A 55 -4.13 -2.60 20.47
N THR A 56 -5.25 -3.00 19.87
CA THR A 56 -5.50 -2.96 18.43
C THR A 56 -6.30 -1.72 17.97
N GLY A 57 -6.31 -0.66 18.78
CA GLY A 57 -6.65 0.68 18.29
C GLY A 57 -8.14 1.06 18.19
N GLY A 58 -9.08 0.22 18.61
CA GLY A 58 -10.52 0.53 18.52
C GLY A 58 -10.99 1.67 19.44
N TRP A 59 -10.45 1.74 20.66
CA TRP A 59 -10.77 2.82 21.61
C TRP A 59 -9.57 3.10 22.53
N ARG A 60 -9.10 4.36 22.50
CA ARG A 60 -8.04 4.87 23.38
C ARG A 60 -8.57 6.10 24.11
N ARG A 61 -8.49 6.08 25.44
CA ARG A 61 -8.96 7.18 26.30
C ARG A 61 -8.25 8.51 26.02
N ASP A 62 -6.99 8.44 25.62
CA ASP A 62 -6.13 9.62 25.42
C ASP A 62 -6.33 10.29 24.06
N VAL A 63 -6.96 9.61 23.09
CA VAL A 63 -7.11 10.14 21.73
C VAL A 63 -7.93 11.42 21.71
N GLY A 64 -9.02 11.51 22.49
CA GLY A 64 -9.81 12.75 22.57
C GLY A 64 -8.99 13.93 23.10
N ARG A 65 -8.18 13.71 24.14
CA ARG A 65 -7.27 14.72 24.71
C ARG A 65 -6.16 15.09 23.72
N ALA A 66 -5.57 14.10 23.05
CA ALA A 66 -4.52 14.31 22.06
C ALA A 66 -5.03 15.08 20.84
N LEU A 67 -6.25 14.79 20.38
CA LEU A 67 -6.90 15.53 19.29
C LEU A 67 -7.16 16.98 19.70
N GLN A 68 -7.65 17.23 20.91
CA GLN A 68 -7.83 18.59 21.44
C GLN A 68 -6.51 19.36 21.57
N HIS A 69 -5.39 18.68 21.85
CA HIS A 69 -4.07 19.30 21.92
C HIS A 69 -3.47 19.57 20.53
N ALA A 70 -3.60 18.60 19.61
CA ALA A 70 -3.01 18.69 18.26
C ALA A 70 -3.80 19.61 17.32
N ILE A 71 -5.12 19.75 17.52
CA ILE A 71 -5.99 20.59 16.71
C ILE A 71 -6.23 21.91 17.45
N PRO A 72 -5.67 23.03 16.97
CA PRO A 72 -5.87 24.33 17.62
C PRO A 72 -7.34 24.76 17.60
N SER A 73 -8.03 24.53 16.47
CA SER A 73 -9.44 24.82 16.27
C SER A 73 -10.01 24.02 15.06
N VAL A 74 -11.33 23.83 15.02
CA VAL A 74 -12.01 23.18 13.89
C VAL A 74 -11.77 23.93 12.57
N PRO A 75 -11.89 25.27 12.50
CA PRO A 75 -11.61 26.00 11.26
C PRO A 75 -10.15 25.87 10.78
N ALA A 76 -9.19 25.82 11.71
CA ALA A 76 -7.78 25.61 11.37
C ALA A 76 -7.56 24.21 10.76
N HIS A 77 -8.16 23.18 11.36
CA HIS A 77 -8.10 21.81 10.83
C HIS A 77 -8.68 21.71 9.41
N GLU A 78 -9.89 22.23 9.18
CA GLU A 78 -10.52 22.25 7.85
C GLU A 78 -9.68 22.99 6.82
N THR A 79 -9.04 24.08 7.23
CA THR A 79 -8.20 24.88 6.33
C THR A 79 -6.93 24.12 5.94
N ILE A 80 -6.26 23.48 6.91
CA ILE A 80 -5.10 22.63 6.65
C ILE A 80 -5.49 21.46 5.74
N GLU A 81 -6.63 20.82 6.00
CA GLU A 81 -7.11 19.71 5.18
C GLU A 81 -7.41 20.13 3.75
N ARG A 82 -8.15 21.24 3.55
CA ARG A 82 -8.42 21.80 2.22
C ARG A 82 -7.13 22.14 1.48
N ALA A 83 -6.19 22.80 2.15
CA ALA A 83 -4.89 23.14 1.57
C ALA A 83 -4.09 21.88 1.16
N TRP A 84 -4.10 20.84 2.00
CA TRP A 84 -3.43 19.56 1.71
C TRP A 84 -4.06 18.81 0.54
N LEU A 85 -5.39 18.78 0.46
CA LEU A 85 -6.11 18.20 -0.68
C LEU A 85 -5.83 18.95 -1.97
N LEU A 86 -5.80 20.29 -1.92
CA LEU A 86 -5.43 21.13 -3.04
C LEU A 86 -3.98 20.86 -3.49
N HIS A 87 -3.03 20.77 -2.55
CA HIS A 87 -1.65 20.42 -2.85
C HIS A 87 -1.54 19.05 -3.52
N LYS A 88 -2.19 18.01 -2.97
CA LYS A 88 -2.22 16.67 -3.58
C LYS A 88 -2.81 16.68 -5.00
N ARG A 89 -3.83 17.51 -5.26
CA ARG A 89 -4.38 17.71 -6.61
C ARG A 89 -3.35 18.31 -7.55
N HIS A 90 -2.61 19.34 -7.13
CA HIS A 90 -1.56 19.94 -7.95
C HIS A 90 -0.43 18.95 -8.24
N VAL A 91 0.04 18.20 -7.24
CA VAL A 91 1.08 17.17 -7.43
C VAL A 91 0.63 16.10 -8.43
N ARG A 92 -0.64 15.66 -8.36
CA ARG A 92 -1.19 14.72 -9.36
C ARG A 92 -1.17 15.33 -10.76
N LYS A 93 -1.70 16.54 -10.92
CA LYS A 93 -1.72 17.23 -12.22
C LYS A 93 -0.31 17.42 -12.82
N GLN A 94 0.68 17.75 -11.98
CA GLN A 94 2.07 17.88 -12.42
C GLN A 94 2.62 16.55 -12.92
N ARG A 95 2.41 15.46 -12.18
CA ARG A 95 2.84 14.11 -12.61
C ARG A 95 2.14 13.68 -13.90
N ASP A 96 0.85 13.94 -14.02
CA ASP A 96 0.08 13.61 -15.24
C ASP A 96 0.59 14.41 -16.45
N ALA A 97 0.90 15.70 -16.28
CA ALA A 97 1.48 16.53 -17.33
C ALA A 97 2.90 16.06 -17.73
N GLU A 98 3.73 15.67 -16.77
CA GLU A 98 5.05 15.10 -17.07
C GLU A 98 4.95 13.76 -17.81
N LEU A 99 3.99 12.90 -17.45
CA LEU A 99 3.73 11.63 -18.12
C LEU A 99 3.23 11.87 -19.55
N ALA A 100 2.32 12.82 -19.76
CA ALA A 100 1.86 13.22 -21.08
C ALA A 100 3.02 13.70 -21.96
N ARG A 101 3.89 14.58 -21.44
CA ARG A 101 5.08 15.06 -22.15
C ARG A 101 6.03 13.93 -22.53
N LYS A 102 6.30 12.99 -21.62
CA LYS A 102 7.16 11.83 -21.89
C LYS A 102 6.55 10.94 -22.98
N PHE A 103 5.23 10.74 -22.92
CA PHE A 103 4.51 9.95 -23.91
C PHE A 103 4.50 10.61 -25.29
N GLU A 104 4.26 11.92 -25.38
CA GLU A 104 4.34 12.68 -26.63
C GLU A 104 5.73 12.59 -27.27
N CYS A 105 6.79 12.78 -26.47
CA CYS A 105 8.16 12.64 -26.93
C CYS A 105 8.46 11.21 -27.45
N MET A 106 7.99 10.18 -26.74
CA MET A 106 8.14 8.79 -27.17
C MET A 106 7.38 8.52 -28.47
N LYS A 107 6.16 9.05 -28.62
CA LYS A 107 5.35 8.92 -29.82
C LYS A 107 6.04 9.56 -31.02
N GLN A 108 6.53 10.80 -30.88
CA GLN A 108 7.27 11.50 -31.93
C GLN A 108 8.50 10.70 -32.37
N ALA A 109 9.28 10.19 -31.43
CA ALA A 109 10.46 9.37 -31.74
C ALA A 109 10.10 8.06 -32.48
N MET A 110 8.97 7.44 -32.17
CA MET A 110 8.51 6.24 -32.89
C MET A 110 7.96 6.56 -34.28
N GLU A 111 7.30 7.71 -34.47
CA GLU A 111 6.87 8.20 -35.78
C GLU A 111 8.08 8.44 -36.68
N GLU A 112 9.12 9.14 -36.19
CA GLU A 112 10.38 9.33 -36.92
C GLU A 112 11.09 8.01 -37.22
N LEU A 113 11.12 7.06 -36.27
CA LEU A 113 11.73 5.75 -36.50
C LEU A 113 11.02 4.95 -37.60
N ALA A 114 9.68 5.04 -37.66
CA ALA A 114 8.88 4.36 -38.68
C ALA A 114 9.17 4.90 -40.09
N GLU A 115 9.46 6.20 -40.22
CA GLU A 115 9.84 6.84 -41.48
C GLU A 115 11.25 6.46 -41.93
N ILE A 116 12.20 6.36 -41.00
CA ILE A 116 13.61 6.08 -41.30
C ILE A 116 13.84 4.59 -41.56
N ASP A 117 13.42 3.72 -40.63
CA ASP A 117 13.66 2.28 -40.71
C ASP A 117 12.45 1.47 -40.19
N PRO A 118 11.61 0.95 -41.11
CA PRO A 118 10.46 0.11 -40.75
C PRO A 118 10.83 -1.17 -40.00
N HIS A 119 12.02 -1.73 -40.22
CA HIS A 119 12.47 -2.96 -39.56
C HIS A 119 12.73 -2.68 -38.07
N LEU A 120 13.49 -1.64 -37.75
CA LEU A 120 13.74 -1.25 -36.35
C LEU A 120 12.46 -0.84 -35.62
N TYR A 121 11.53 -0.19 -36.32
CA TYR A 121 10.20 0.12 -35.78
C TYR A 121 9.42 -1.15 -35.41
N TYR A 122 9.45 -2.19 -36.27
CA TYR A 122 8.79 -3.46 -35.98
C TYR A 122 9.43 -4.16 -34.78
N GLU A 123 10.76 -4.18 -34.70
CA GLU A 123 11.51 -4.73 -33.56
C GLU A 123 11.18 -4.02 -32.24
N ALA A 124 11.14 -2.68 -32.23
CA ALA A 124 10.85 -1.89 -31.03
C ALA A 124 9.42 -2.10 -30.50
N ASN A 125 8.46 -2.36 -31.39
CA ASN A 125 7.06 -2.62 -31.04
C ASN A 125 6.76 -4.07 -30.66
N LYS A 126 7.77 -4.96 -30.63
CA LYS A 126 7.57 -6.33 -30.17
C LYS A 126 7.15 -6.33 -28.70
N THR A 127 5.97 -6.90 -28.44
CA THR A 127 5.52 -7.16 -27.08
C THR A 127 6.35 -8.30 -26.51
N VAL A 128 7.14 -8.02 -25.48
CA VAL A 128 7.93 -9.06 -24.83
C VAL A 128 7.09 -9.73 -23.76
N ASP A 129 6.70 -10.99 -24.01
CA ASP A 129 6.06 -11.81 -23.01
C ASP A 129 7.07 -12.17 -21.92
N SER A 130 6.86 -11.64 -20.71
CA SER A 130 7.81 -11.75 -19.62
C SER A 130 8.16 -13.19 -19.22
N ARG A 131 7.28 -14.15 -19.53
CA ARG A 131 7.38 -15.55 -19.11
C ARG A 131 8.09 -16.44 -20.14
N GLU A 132 8.28 -15.96 -21.36
CA GLU A 132 8.91 -16.74 -22.42
C GLU A 132 10.43 -16.76 -22.20
N ARG A 133 11.01 -17.96 -22.31
CA ARG A 133 12.47 -18.14 -22.29
C ARG A 133 12.95 -18.19 -23.73
N SER A 134 14.09 -17.56 -24.03
CA SER A 134 14.72 -17.75 -25.34
C SER A 134 15.16 -19.21 -25.50
N CYS A 135 15.30 -19.70 -26.73
CA CYS A 135 15.79 -21.06 -26.97
C CYS A 135 17.16 -21.29 -26.31
N ALA A 136 18.06 -20.30 -26.38
CA ALA A 136 19.37 -20.35 -25.74
C ALA A 136 19.27 -20.40 -24.21
N GLU A 137 18.34 -19.65 -23.61
CA GLU A 137 18.07 -19.73 -22.18
C GLU A 137 17.50 -21.08 -21.76
N ALA A 138 16.65 -21.69 -22.60
CA ALA A 138 16.08 -23.00 -22.32
C ALA A 138 17.15 -24.09 -22.31
N GLU A 139 18.08 -24.07 -23.26
CA GLU A 139 19.21 -25.01 -23.32
C GLU A 139 20.13 -24.88 -22.10
N VAL A 140 20.50 -23.64 -21.74
CA VAL A 140 21.36 -23.40 -20.57
C VAL A 140 20.63 -23.75 -19.27
N ALA A 141 19.32 -23.49 -19.18
CA ALA A 141 18.52 -23.86 -18.02
C ALA A 141 18.53 -25.39 -17.79
N VAL A 142 18.48 -26.21 -18.84
CA VAL A 142 18.57 -27.68 -18.69
C VAL A 142 19.90 -28.11 -18.05
N SER A 143 20.99 -27.38 -18.30
CA SER A 143 22.32 -27.69 -17.75
C SER A 143 22.56 -27.19 -16.32
N MET A 144 21.75 -26.23 -15.84
CA MET A 144 21.98 -25.53 -14.59
C MET A 144 21.47 -26.28 -13.36
N LYS A 145 22.12 -26.03 -12.21
CA LYS A 145 21.67 -26.58 -10.93
C LYS A 145 20.37 -25.90 -10.48
N ALA A 146 19.60 -26.59 -9.62
CA ALA A 146 18.30 -26.09 -9.14
C ALA A 146 18.34 -24.69 -8.49
N LEU A 147 19.43 -24.32 -7.82
CA LEU A 147 19.58 -22.99 -7.22
C LEU A 147 19.82 -21.89 -8.28
N GLU A 148 20.58 -22.21 -9.32
CA GLU A 148 20.87 -21.30 -10.44
C GLU A 148 19.62 -21.09 -11.29
N LEU A 149 18.86 -22.16 -11.55
CA LEU A 149 17.54 -22.10 -12.17
C LEU A 149 16.58 -21.18 -11.43
N LYS A 150 16.54 -21.29 -10.09
CA LYS A 150 15.71 -20.40 -9.26
C LYS A 150 16.19 -18.94 -9.32
N ALA A 151 17.50 -18.71 -9.44
CA ALA A 151 18.05 -17.37 -9.58
C ALA A 151 17.75 -16.76 -10.96
N LEU A 152 17.77 -17.58 -12.02
CA LEU A 152 17.33 -17.20 -13.37
C LEU A 152 15.84 -16.84 -13.39
N ASP A 153 14.99 -17.71 -12.86
CA ASP A 153 13.54 -17.51 -12.81
C ASP A 153 13.14 -16.30 -11.96
N ALA A 154 13.96 -15.94 -10.96
CA ALA A 154 13.72 -14.75 -10.17
C ALA A 154 13.95 -13.43 -10.94
N ARG A 155 14.60 -13.48 -12.12
CA ARG A 155 14.91 -12.34 -13.00
C ARG A 155 14.08 -12.47 -14.29
N ILE A 156 12.85 -12.00 -14.23
CA ILE A 156 11.90 -12.11 -15.34
C ILE A 156 12.16 -10.98 -16.36
N HIS A 157 12.18 -11.27 -17.66
CA HIS A 157 12.38 -10.27 -18.71
C HIS A 157 11.19 -9.30 -18.77
N GLY A 158 11.45 -8.02 -19.10
CA GLY A 158 10.42 -6.98 -19.15
C GLY A 158 9.90 -6.50 -17.80
N LEU A 159 10.29 -7.14 -16.70
CA LEU A 159 10.03 -6.66 -15.35
C LEU A 159 11.23 -5.86 -14.82
N PHE A 160 10.98 -4.97 -13.88
CA PHE A 160 12.03 -4.21 -13.21
C PHE A 160 13.08 -5.12 -12.54
N PRO A 161 14.38 -4.84 -12.72
CA PRO A 161 15.45 -5.56 -12.03
C PRO A 161 15.31 -5.48 -10.51
N ARG A 162 15.64 -6.57 -9.80
CA ARG A 162 15.58 -6.63 -8.34
C ARG A 162 16.60 -5.72 -7.66
N GLU A 163 17.68 -5.40 -8.37
CA GLU A 163 18.71 -4.47 -7.96
C GLU A 163 18.17 -3.04 -7.84
N MET A 164 17.10 -2.70 -8.57
CA MET A 164 16.42 -1.41 -8.46
C MET A 164 15.53 -1.38 -7.22
N ARG A 165 16.11 -0.97 -6.09
CA ARG A 165 15.44 -0.92 -4.78
C ARG A 165 14.56 0.31 -4.61
N ILE A 166 13.55 0.19 -3.76
CA ILE A 166 12.73 1.31 -3.30
C ILE A 166 13.62 2.23 -2.43
N PRO A 167 13.54 3.57 -2.60
CA PRO A 167 14.27 4.51 -1.76
C PRO A 167 13.98 4.30 -0.27
N THR A 168 15.02 4.34 0.56
CA THR A 168 14.95 4.25 2.02
C THR A 168 15.19 5.62 2.65
N ASP A 169 14.68 5.83 3.88
CA ASP A 169 14.82 7.11 4.58
C ASP A 169 16.28 7.51 4.82
N THR A 170 17.14 6.52 5.12
CA THR A 170 18.59 6.71 5.23
C THR A 170 19.32 5.80 4.24
N PRO A 171 20.48 6.24 3.69
CA PRO A 171 21.26 5.43 2.77
C PRO A 171 21.89 4.24 3.49
N SER A 172 22.25 3.21 2.72
CA SER A 172 23.02 2.07 3.24
C SER A 172 24.43 2.51 3.67
N ARG A 173 25.00 1.84 4.68
CA ARG A 173 26.38 2.08 5.13
C ARG A 173 27.41 2.00 4.00
N ASN A 174 27.22 1.06 3.07
CA ASN A 174 28.13 0.84 1.95
C ASN A 174 27.80 1.73 0.74
N GLY A 175 26.73 2.54 0.80
CA GLY A 175 26.33 3.44 -0.29
C GLY A 175 26.04 2.69 -1.59
N TRP A 176 26.86 2.95 -2.61
CA TRP A 176 26.76 2.39 -3.96
C TRP A 176 27.79 1.25 -4.17
N ASN A 177 27.37 0.18 -4.84
CA ASN A 177 28.27 -0.92 -5.17
C ASN A 177 29.01 -0.66 -6.48
N HIS A 178 30.27 -0.23 -6.38
CA HIS A 178 31.13 0.02 -7.56
C HIS A 178 31.66 -1.27 -8.20
N ASP A 179 31.73 -2.37 -7.45
CA ASP A 179 32.24 -3.67 -7.92
C ASP A 179 31.13 -4.57 -8.50
N TRP A 180 30.01 -3.97 -8.94
CA TRP A 180 28.89 -4.72 -9.48
C TRP A 180 29.28 -5.47 -10.76
N LYS A 181 28.90 -6.75 -10.82
CA LYS A 181 29.12 -7.60 -12.00
C LYS A 181 27.78 -8.02 -12.60
N PRO A 182 27.63 -7.96 -13.94
CA PRO A 182 26.42 -8.39 -14.61
C PRO A 182 26.22 -9.89 -14.43
N PHE A 183 24.96 -10.29 -14.28
CA PHE A 183 24.61 -11.70 -14.31
C PHE A 183 24.67 -12.19 -15.77
N PRO A 184 25.50 -13.20 -16.10
CA PRO A 184 25.60 -13.69 -17.46
C PRO A 184 24.32 -14.44 -17.84
N ARG A 185 23.48 -13.81 -18.65
CA ARG A 185 22.31 -14.42 -19.28
C ARG A 185 22.67 -14.70 -20.74
N PRO A 186 22.55 -15.95 -21.21
CA PRO A 186 22.66 -16.24 -22.63
C PRO A 186 21.47 -15.58 -23.33
N LEU A 187 21.74 -14.64 -24.25
CA LEU A 187 20.71 -14.01 -25.08
C LEU A 187 20.43 -14.91 -26.29
#